data_AF-A0A960PU60-F1
#
_entry.id   AF-A0A960PU60-F1
#
_cell.length_a   1.000
_cell.length_b   1.000
_cell.length_c   1.000
_cell.angle_alpha   90.00
_cell.angle_beta   90.00
_cell.angle_gamma   90.00
#
_symmetry.space_group_name_H-M   'P 1'
#
loop_
_entity.id
_entity.type
_entity.pdbx_description
1 polymer ?
#
loop_
_entity_poly.entity_id
_entity_poly.type
_entity_poly.pdbx_seq_one_letter_code
_entity_poly.pdbx_strand_id
1 'polypeptide(L)'
;MTRRHLLLIALIWLPFLMLPAFAAFGDTSYPHIAFHVLAIPMLVGAAVLVRRLLAETDSTAQRWLCKALLLFVPLAALGHVAELATALARFADDGFVNRDTADVWVSGPHFHAANVTIPSMMLAMVTVLVLAATAAVQGRSRKESSPVVGTRT
;
A
#
# COMPACT_ATOMS: atom_id res chain seq x y z
N MET A 1 -16.38 9.57 5.08
CA MET A 1 -15.32 8.54 5.11
C MET A 1 -15.90 7.25 5.66
N THR A 2 -15.72 6.12 4.98
CA THR A 2 -16.29 4.82 5.40
C THR A 2 -15.21 3.89 5.97
N ARG A 3 -15.62 2.84 6.69
CA ARG A 3 -14.72 1.77 7.19
C ARG A 3 -13.79 1.23 6.10
N ARG A 4 -14.25 1.14 4.85
CA ARG A 4 -13.47 0.68 3.70
C ARG A 4 -12.32 1.63 3.34
N HIS A 5 -12.51 2.94 3.48
CA HIS A 5 -11.44 3.92 3.22
C HIS A 5 -10.35 3.84 4.30
N LEU A 6 -10.75 3.70 5.57
CA LEU A 6 -9.80 3.52 6.68
C LEU A 6 -9.02 2.21 6.54
N LEU A 7 -9.69 1.11 6.19
CA LEU A 7 -9.03 -0.17 5.93
C LEU A 7 -8.06 -0.06 4.74
N LEU A 8 -8.44 0.63 3.67
CA LEU A 8 -7.56 0.82 2.51
C LEU A 8 -6.31 1.64 2.88
N ILE A 9 -6.47 2.71 3.67
CA ILE A 9 -5.33 3.47 4.21
C ILE A 9 -4.43 2.54 5.01
N ALA A 10 -4.99 1.78 5.95
CA ALA A 10 -4.21 0.87 6.78
C ALA A 10 -3.44 -0.15 5.94
N LEU A 11 -4.08 -0.80 4.96
CA LEU A 11 -3.43 -1.80 4.11
C LEU A 11 -2.28 -1.23 3.26
N ILE A 12 -2.36 0.03 2.85
CA ILE A 12 -1.32 0.70 2.05
C ILE A 12 -0.21 1.27 2.94
N TRP A 13 -0.55 1.83 4.10
CA TRP A 13 0.42 2.49 4.97
C TRP A 13 1.13 1.55 5.94
N LEU A 14 0.49 0.46 6.39
CA LEU A 14 1.09 -0.48 7.34
C LEU A 14 2.46 -1.01 6.91
N PRO A 15 2.69 -1.41 5.64
CA PRO A 15 4.03 -1.80 5.20
C PRO A 15 5.09 -0.73 5.53
N PHE A 16 4.82 0.54 5.19
CA PHE A 16 5.75 1.62 5.52
C PHE A 16 5.94 1.81 7.03
N LEU A 17 4.84 1.75 7.81
CA LEU A 17 4.88 1.91 9.27
C LEU A 17 5.57 0.75 9.99
N MET A 18 5.70 -0.41 9.35
CA MET A 18 6.42 -1.58 9.88
C MET A 18 7.94 -1.42 9.76
N LEU A 19 8.44 -0.56 8.85
CA LEU A 19 9.89 -0.40 8.61
C LEU A 19 10.70 -0.09 9.88
N PRO A 20 10.29 0.84 10.77
CA PRO A 20 11.06 1.11 12.00
C PRO A 20 11.06 -0.09 12.96
N ALA A 21 9.95 -0.85 13.01
CA ALA A 21 9.87 -2.04 13.84
C ALA A 21 10.83 -3.13 13.35
N PHE A 22 10.90 -3.36 12.03
CA PHE A 22 11.87 -4.31 11.45
C PHE A 22 13.30 -3.83 11.60
N ALA A 23 13.57 -2.53 11.40
CA ALA A 23 14.90 -1.94 11.61
C ALA A 23 15.40 -2.11 13.06
N ALA A 24 14.50 -2.13 14.05
CA ALA A 24 14.86 -2.40 15.44
C ALA A 24 15.37 -3.83 15.70
N PHE A 25 15.09 -4.78 14.79
CA PHE A 25 15.64 -6.14 14.82
C PHE A 25 16.92 -6.29 13.96
N GLY A 26 17.45 -5.17 13.44
CA GLY A 26 18.63 -5.12 12.58
C GLY A 26 18.30 -5.21 11.08
N ASP A 27 19.23 -4.76 10.25
CA ASP A 27 19.15 -4.87 8.78
C ASP A 27 19.71 -6.23 8.35
N THR A 28 18.94 -7.29 8.60
CA THR A 28 19.36 -8.67 8.31
C THR A 28 18.34 -9.45 7.49
N SER A 29 18.74 -10.58 6.93
CA SER A 29 17.92 -11.39 6.01
C SER A 29 16.55 -11.75 6.57
N TYR A 30 16.45 -12.14 7.84
CA TYR A 30 15.17 -12.52 8.47
C TYR A 30 14.16 -11.38 8.55
N PRO A 31 14.44 -10.24 9.22
CA PRO A 31 13.50 -9.13 9.26
C PRO A 31 13.19 -8.59 7.87
N HIS A 32 14.16 -8.57 6.96
CA HIS A 32 13.96 -8.14 5.57
C HIS A 32 12.97 -9.05 4.83
N ILE A 33 13.18 -10.37 4.84
CA ILE A 33 12.28 -11.34 4.19
C ILE A 33 10.88 -11.28 4.82
N ALA A 34 10.81 -11.25 6.15
CA ALA A 34 9.55 -11.18 6.88
C ALA A 34 8.74 -9.92 6.52
N PHE A 35 9.41 -8.79 6.35
CA PHE A 35 8.77 -7.56 5.88
C PHE A 35 8.06 -7.76 4.54
N HIS A 36 8.73 -8.31 3.52
CA HIS A 36 8.10 -8.54 2.22
C HIS A 36 6.95 -9.55 2.30
N VAL A 37 7.13 -10.65 3.04
CA VAL A 37 6.10 -11.68 3.24
C VAL A 37 4.81 -11.07 3.82
N LEU A 38 4.92 -10.07 4.69
CA LEU A 38 3.76 -9.39 5.26
C LEU A 38 3.21 -8.27 4.37
N ALA A 39 4.08 -7.52 3.68
CA ALA A 39 3.66 -6.41 2.83
C ALA A 39 2.83 -6.88 1.62
N ILE A 40 3.23 -7.98 0.96
CA ILE A 40 2.57 -8.50 -0.24
C ILE A 40 1.06 -8.76 -0.03
N PRO A 41 0.62 -9.57 0.95
CA PRO A 41 -0.81 -9.84 1.14
C PRO A 41 -1.60 -8.59 1.53
N MET A 42 -1.00 -7.63 2.24
CA MET A 42 -1.66 -6.35 2.55
C MET A 42 -1.95 -5.57 1.26
N LEU A 43 -0.97 -5.46 0.36
CA LEU A 43 -1.12 -4.75 -0.91
C LEU A 43 -2.07 -5.48 -1.87
N VAL A 44 -2.06 -6.81 -1.91
CA VAL A 44 -3.05 -7.59 -2.65
C VAL A 44 -4.46 -7.33 -2.11
N GLY A 45 -4.62 -7.33 -0.78
CA GLY A 45 -5.88 -6.96 -0.13
C GLY A 45 -6.32 -5.53 -0.47
N ALA A 46 -5.39 -4.58 -0.50
CA ALA A 46 -5.65 -3.20 -0.92
C ALA A 46 -6.13 -3.14 -2.37
N ALA A 47 -5.48 -3.84 -3.31
CA ALA A 47 -5.88 -3.87 -4.72
C ALA A 47 -7.31 -4.42 -4.90
N VAL A 48 -7.67 -5.49 -4.19
CA VAL A 48 -9.03 -6.04 -4.19
C VAL A 48 -10.04 -5.01 -3.65
N LEU A 49 -9.70 -4.32 -2.56
CA LEU A 49 -10.57 -3.30 -1.97
C LEU A 49 -10.75 -2.08 -2.89
N VAL A 50 -9.70 -1.64 -3.57
CA VAL A 50 -9.76 -0.56 -4.58
C VAL A 50 -10.70 -0.96 -5.72
N ARG A 51 -10.61 -2.20 -6.22
CA ARG A 51 -11.54 -2.69 -7.27
C ARG A 51 -13.00 -2.62 -6.83
N ARG A 52 -13.27 -2.99 -5.58
CA ARG A 52 -14.63 -2.90 -5.01
C ARG A 52 -15.11 -1.46 -4.91
N LEU A 53 -14.27 -0.55 -4.40
CA LEU A 53 -14.61 0.88 -4.33
C LEU A 53 -14.83 1.50 -5.71
N LEU A 54 -14.04 1.10 -6.71
CA LEU A 54 -14.19 1.55 -8.09
C LEU A 54 -15.54 1.14 -8.69
N ALA A 55 -16.01 -0.07 -8.38
CA ALA A 55 -17.29 -0.58 -8.87
C ALA A 55 -18.50 0.13 -8.23
N GLU A 56 -18.34 0.62 -7.00
CA GLU A 56 -19.41 1.22 -6.20
C GLU A 56 -19.48 2.76 -6.32
N THR A 57 -18.44 3.41 -6.86
CA THR A 57 -18.37 4.88 -6.86
C THR A 57 -19.03 5.50 -8.11
N ASP A 58 -19.98 6.41 -7.86
CA ASP A 58 -20.60 7.26 -8.88
C ASP A 58 -19.80 8.56 -9.12
N SER A 59 -18.74 8.80 -8.34
CA SER A 59 -17.93 10.02 -8.41
C SER A 59 -16.78 9.87 -9.41
N THR A 60 -16.76 10.69 -10.46
CA THR A 60 -15.68 10.72 -11.47
C THR A 60 -14.30 10.93 -10.84
N ALA A 61 -14.20 11.81 -9.84
CA ALA A 61 -12.94 12.06 -9.13
C ALA A 61 -12.45 10.81 -8.38
N GLN A 62 -13.34 10.16 -7.60
CA GLN A 62 -12.99 8.93 -6.89
C GLN A 62 -12.64 7.80 -7.88
N ARG A 63 -13.32 7.73 -9.03
CA ARG A 63 -13.04 6.76 -10.10
C ARG A 63 -11.63 6.89 -10.64
N TRP A 64 -11.16 8.11 -10.90
CA TRP A 64 -9.78 8.35 -11.36
C TRP A 64 -8.74 8.00 -10.28
N LEU A 65 -9.00 8.39 -9.03
CA LEU A 65 -8.12 8.03 -7.90
C LEU A 65 -8.05 6.51 -7.69
N CYS A 66 -9.18 5.81 -7.81
CA CYS A 66 -9.20 4.35 -7.76
C CYS A 66 -8.44 3.72 -8.94
N LYS A 67 -8.57 4.24 -10.16
CA LYS A 67 -7.79 3.77 -11.32
C LYS A 67 -6.29 3.96 -11.10
N ALA A 68 -5.86 5.10 -10.57
CA ALA A 68 -4.48 5.35 -10.22
C ALA A 68 -3.97 4.36 -9.15
N LEU A 69 -4.78 4.09 -8.12
CA LEU A 69 -4.46 3.05 -7.12
C LEU A 69 -4.40 1.65 -7.72
N LEU A 70 -5.23 1.32 -8.72
CA LEU A 70 -5.15 0.05 -9.46
C LEU A 70 -3.90 -0.07 -10.35
N LEU A 71 -3.16 1.02 -10.56
CA LEU A 71 -1.84 0.97 -11.17
C LEU A 71 -0.75 0.86 -10.10
N PHE A 72 -0.75 1.78 -9.12
CA PHE A 72 0.34 1.89 -8.15
C PHE A 72 0.41 0.72 -7.17
N VAL A 73 -0.73 0.24 -6.66
CA VAL A 73 -0.75 -0.84 -5.67
C VAL A 73 -0.25 -2.17 -6.27
N PRO A 74 -0.68 -2.60 -7.47
CA PRO A 74 -0.11 -3.78 -8.10
C PRO A 74 1.38 -3.63 -8.45
N LEU A 75 1.82 -2.46 -8.91
CA LEU A 75 3.25 -2.23 -9.17
C LEU A 75 4.09 -2.36 -7.90
N ALA A 76 3.62 -1.79 -6.79
CA ALA A 76 4.25 -1.97 -5.49
C ALA A 76 4.26 -3.44 -5.04
N ALA A 77 3.14 -4.16 -5.19
CA ALA A 77 3.06 -5.57 -4.82
C ALA A 77 4.02 -6.43 -5.64
N LEU A 78 4.10 -6.21 -6.96
CA LEU A 78 5.05 -6.91 -7.84
C LEU A 78 6.50 -6.57 -7.50
N GLY A 79 6.78 -5.31 -7.17
CA GLY A 79 8.07 -4.87 -6.67
C GLY A 79 8.49 -5.62 -5.40
N HIS A 80 7.62 -5.68 -4.40
CA HIS A 80 7.87 -6.48 -3.19
C HIS A 80 8.06 -7.97 -3.47
N VAL A 81 7.36 -8.55 -4.45
CA VAL A 81 7.57 -9.94 -4.87
C VAL A 81 8.96 -10.14 -5.48
N ALA A 82 9.42 -9.21 -6.32
CA ALA A 82 10.76 -9.25 -6.90
C ALA A 82 11.86 -9.08 -5.84
N GLU A 83 11.69 -8.14 -4.91
CA GLU A 83 12.58 -7.97 -3.76
C GLU A 83 12.61 -9.23 -2.87
N LEU A 84 11.45 -9.84 -2.58
CA LEU A 84 11.38 -11.09 -1.83
C LEU A 84 12.13 -12.23 -2.54
N ALA A 85 11.91 -12.39 -3.85
CA ALA A 85 12.56 -13.44 -4.63
C ALA A 85 14.10 -13.30 -4.60
N THR A 86 14.59 -12.07 -4.75
CA THR A 86 16.03 -11.77 -4.73
C THR A 86 16.62 -11.90 -3.32
N ALA A 87 15.88 -11.51 -2.28
CA ALA A 87 16.27 -11.72 -0.88
C ALA A 87 16.32 -13.22 -0.52
N LEU A 88 15.37 -14.03 -0.98
CA LEU A 88 15.36 -15.48 -0.78
C LEU A 88 16.50 -16.18 -1.53
N ALA A 89 16.78 -15.77 -2.76
CA ALA A 89 17.91 -16.29 -3.53
C ALA A 89 19.23 -16.02 -2.80
N ARG A 90 19.45 -14.77 -2.37
CA ARG A 90 20.61 -14.41 -1.56
C ARG A 90 20.67 -15.22 -0.26
N PHE A 91 19.55 -15.34 0.45
CA PHE A 91 19.51 -16.08 1.71
C PHE A 91 19.88 -17.56 1.52
N ALA A 92 19.50 -18.17 0.39
CA ALA A 92 19.93 -19.51 0.03
C ALA A 92 21.44 -19.57 -0.30
N ASP A 93 21.96 -18.60 -1.06
CA ASP A 93 23.39 -18.49 -1.39
C ASP A 93 24.26 -18.28 -0.14
N ASP A 94 23.72 -17.56 0.86
CA ASP A 94 24.33 -17.37 2.17
C ASP A 94 24.21 -18.61 3.09
N GLY A 95 23.66 -19.72 2.59
CA GLY A 95 23.52 -20.97 3.32
C GLY A 95 22.43 -20.95 4.39
N PHE A 96 21.37 -20.17 4.17
CA PHE A 96 20.27 -19.96 5.12
C PHE A 96 20.72 -19.34 6.45
N VAL A 97 21.80 -18.56 6.43
CA VAL A 97 22.30 -17.84 7.59
C VAL A 97 21.72 -16.42 7.60
N ASN A 98 21.26 -15.96 8.75
CA ASN A 98 20.84 -14.57 8.90
C ASN A 98 22.05 -13.64 8.79
N ARG A 99 22.15 -12.90 7.70
CA ARG A 99 23.27 -11.98 7.43
C ARG A 99 22.78 -10.55 7.25
N ASP A 100 23.71 -9.61 7.42
CA ASP A 100 23.50 -8.20 7.12
C ASP A 100 23.08 -8.03 5.65
N THR A 101 22.07 -7.18 5.40
CA THR A 101 21.53 -6.90 4.07
C THR A 101 21.74 -5.47 3.59
N ALA A 102 22.54 -4.64 4.27
CA ALA A 102 22.73 -3.24 3.90
C ALA A 102 23.21 -3.04 2.44
N ASP A 103 23.95 -4.00 1.90
CA ASP A 103 24.50 -3.96 0.53
C ASP A 103 23.44 -4.14 -0.57
N VAL A 104 22.27 -4.74 -0.29
CA VAL A 104 21.20 -4.90 -1.31
C VAL A 104 20.62 -3.56 -1.78
N TRP A 105 20.83 -2.51 -0.98
CA TRP A 105 20.40 -1.15 -1.28
C TRP A 105 21.37 -0.38 -2.17
N VAL A 106 22.53 -0.95 -2.49
CA VAL A 106 23.57 -0.29 -3.29
C VAL A 106 23.49 -0.69 -4.76
N SER A 107 23.31 -1.98 -5.05
CA SER A 107 23.31 -2.50 -6.42
C SER A 107 22.65 -3.87 -6.53
N GLY A 108 22.38 -4.30 -7.78
CA GLY A 108 21.87 -5.63 -8.08
C GLY A 108 20.36 -5.71 -8.25
N PRO A 109 19.81 -6.92 -8.47
CA PRO A 109 18.40 -7.12 -8.80
C PRO A 109 17.43 -6.59 -7.72
N HIS A 110 17.79 -6.72 -6.44
CA HIS A 110 16.99 -6.19 -5.34
C HIS A 110 16.88 -4.65 -5.41
N PHE A 111 18.01 -3.96 -5.51
CA PHE A 111 18.05 -2.50 -5.70
C PHE A 111 17.21 -2.02 -6.89
N HIS A 112 17.27 -2.72 -8.03
CA HIS A 112 16.46 -2.37 -9.19
C HIS A 112 14.96 -2.54 -8.94
N ALA A 113 14.55 -3.61 -8.26
CA ALA A 113 13.16 -3.80 -7.86
C ALA A 113 12.70 -2.70 -6.87
N ALA A 114 13.52 -2.38 -5.87
CA ALA A 114 13.24 -1.32 -4.90
C ALA A 114 13.02 0.06 -5.55
N ASN A 115 13.76 0.37 -6.63
CA ASN A 115 13.57 1.61 -7.40
C ASN A 115 12.21 1.71 -8.12
N VAL A 116 11.46 0.61 -8.23
CA VAL A 116 10.07 0.59 -8.71
C VAL A 116 9.09 0.51 -7.53
N THR A 117 9.39 -0.33 -6.55
CA THR A 117 8.55 -0.55 -5.36
C THR A 117 8.34 0.74 -4.57
N ILE A 118 9.43 1.43 -4.21
CA ILE A 118 9.39 2.60 -3.33
C ILE A 118 8.56 3.73 -3.95
N PRO A 119 8.81 4.18 -5.20
CA PRO A 119 7.98 5.21 -5.81
C PRO A 119 6.51 4.80 -5.95
N SER A 120 6.25 3.54 -6.31
CA SER A 120 4.88 3.02 -6.43
C SER A 120 4.14 3.04 -5.09
N MET A 121 4.82 2.67 -4.00
CA MET A 121 4.29 2.75 -2.64
C MET A 121 4.00 4.20 -2.23
N MET A 122 4.94 5.12 -2.44
CA MET A 122 4.74 6.54 -2.10
C MET A 122 3.55 7.14 -2.86
N LEU A 123 3.43 6.84 -4.16
CA LEU A 123 2.31 7.27 -4.97
C LEU A 123 0.98 6.67 -4.47
N ALA A 124 0.96 5.39 -4.09
CA ALA A 124 -0.22 4.75 -3.51
C ALA A 124 -0.62 5.40 -2.17
N MET A 125 0.35 5.66 -1.29
CA MET A 125 0.15 6.28 0.03
C MET A 125 -0.45 7.69 -0.07
N VAL A 126 0.05 8.51 -0.98
CA VAL A 126 -0.50 9.86 -1.20
C VAL A 126 -1.90 9.75 -1.84
N THR A 127 -2.05 8.91 -2.87
CA THR A 127 -3.32 8.79 -3.59
C THR A 127 -4.46 8.29 -2.69
N VAL A 128 -4.20 7.37 -1.77
CA VAL A 128 -5.24 6.88 -0.84
C VAL A 128 -5.69 7.96 0.14
N LEU A 129 -4.79 8.85 0.58
CA LEU A 129 -5.17 10.00 1.42
C LEU A 129 -6.03 11.00 0.64
N VAL A 130 -5.66 11.28 -0.61
CA VAL A 130 -6.46 12.14 -1.50
C VAL A 130 -7.85 11.55 -1.76
N LEU A 131 -7.94 10.23 -1.97
CA LEU A 131 -9.23 9.53 -2.12
C LEU A 131 -10.08 9.66 -0.86
N ALA A 132 -9.50 9.43 0.31
CA ALA A 132 -10.19 9.55 1.59
C ALA A 132 -10.70 10.97 1.85
N ALA A 133 -9.86 11.98 1.62
CA ALA A 133 -10.24 13.38 1.75
C ALA A 133 -11.38 13.75 0.78
N THR A 134 -11.24 13.35 -0.49
CA THR A 134 -12.28 13.56 -1.51
C THR A 134 -13.62 12.94 -1.09
N ALA A 135 -13.60 11.69 -0.62
CA ALA A 135 -14.81 11.00 -0.14
C ALA A 135 -15.40 11.66 1.11
N ALA A 136 -14.58 12.25 1.99
CA ALA A 136 -15.04 12.98 3.16
C ALA A 136 -15.73 14.30 2.78
N VAL A 137 -15.12 15.08 1.88
CA VAL A 137 -15.67 16.36 1.41
C VAL A 137 -16.98 16.15 0.65
N GLN A 138 -17.00 15.22 -0.31
CA GLN A 138 -18.22 14.90 -1.08
C GLN A 138 -19.33 14.36 -0.18
N GLY A 139 -18.98 13.57 0.84
CA GLY A 139 -19.95 13.07 1.82
C GLY A 139 -20.55 14.15 2.72
N ARG A 140 -19.80 15.23 3.03
CA ARG A 140 -20.33 16.37 3.79
C ARG A 140 -21.27 17.22 2.95
N SER A 141 -20.86 17.59 1.74
CA SER A 141 -21.68 18.38 0.81
C SER A 141 -23.03 17.72 0.50
N ARG A 142 -23.07 16.39 0.34
CA ARG A 142 -24.33 15.64 0.14
C ARG A 142 -25.27 15.69 1.34
N LYS A 143 -24.74 15.73 2.57
CA LYS A 143 -25.55 15.87 3.79
C LYS A 143 -26.12 17.28 3.93
N GLU A 144 -25.33 18.29 3.61
CA GLU A 144 -25.75 19.71 3.66
C GLU A 144 -26.81 20.04 2.60
N SER A 145 -26.74 19.40 1.43
CA SER A 145 -27.72 19.57 0.33
C SER A 145 -28.97 18.70 0.47
N SER A 146 -29.00 17.75 1.42
CA SER A 146 -30.21 16.97 1.71
C SER A 146 -31.13 17.83 2.58
N PRO A 147 -32.34 18.20 2.12
CA PRO A 147 -33.24 19.01 2.90
C PRO A 147 -33.56 18.28 4.21
N VAL A 148 -33.52 19.01 5.33
CA VAL A 148 -34.13 18.54 6.58
C VAL A 148 -35.60 18.33 6.25
N VAL A 149 -36.01 17.07 6.05
CA VAL A 149 -37.42 16.71 6.00
C VAL A 149 -37.95 17.06 7.38
N GLY A 150 -38.52 18.27 7.47
CA GLY A 150 -39.15 18.76 8.67
C GLY A 150 -40.17 17.72 9.10
N THR A 151 -40.02 17.27 10.33
CA THR A 151 -41.11 16.70 11.11
C THR A 151 -42.25 17.70 11.07
N ARG A 152 -43.20 17.49 10.16
CA ARG A 152 -44.53 18.08 10.28
C ARG A 152 -45.16 17.40 11.49
N THR A 153 -45.30 18.22 12.54
CA THR A 153 -46.35 18.25 13.59
C THR A 153 -47.21 17.00 13.72
#